data_AF-A0A9W8HVI6-F1
#
_entry.id   AF-A0A9W8HVI6-F1
#
_cell.length_a   1.000
_cell.length_b   1.000
_cell.length_c   1.000
_cell.angle_alpha   90.00
_cell.angle_beta   90.00
_cell.angle_gamma   90.00
#
_symmetry.space_group_name_H-M   'P 1'
#
loop_
_entity.id
_entity.type
_entity.pdbx_description
1 polymer ?
#
loop_
_entity_poly.entity_id
_entity_poly.type
_entity_poly.pdbx_seq_one_letter_code
_entity_poly.pdbx_strand_id
1 'polypeptide(L)'
;MEKKASIAIRQGETVVQIAVSQPLLAPGAKLAEKFVSDLQPTYDDARLNEILLVAGFLDFCLQHNTELAAEVFAYFTASFCNKDVTSVHQVVEQLDRGDAEAVLKTFYAGWAASNKSAPLASAQFPNDVKVIGTFGGTLGCDGGAQCLEAIRSLLEIYRPLVAEYLEAMAEFLESECQEPDIAHLFEHGFNLMDWLADAEQTPAEDYLDSAPIATPLLGLLQLLRVLVVSTTSGLSVDELVKRLDGKCVVLH
;
A
#
# COMPACT_ATOMS: atom_id res chain seq x y z
N MET A 1 0.46 -34.26 16.41
CA MET A 1 0.68 -33.41 15.23
C MET A 1 -0.49 -33.64 14.29
N GLU A 2 -1.50 -32.76 14.31
CA GLU A 2 -2.55 -32.80 13.29
C GLU A 2 -1.91 -32.45 11.94
N LYS A 3 -2.09 -33.31 10.93
CA LYS A 3 -1.83 -32.94 9.54
C LYS A 3 -2.82 -31.80 9.22
N LYS A 4 -2.35 -30.55 9.14
CA LYS A 4 -3.14 -29.49 8.51
C LYS A 4 -3.45 -29.95 7.08
N ALA A 5 -4.74 -30.00 6.75
CA ALA A 5 -5.17 -30.29 5.40
C ALA A 5 -4.88 -29.07 4.52
N SER A 6 -4.64 -29.29 3.23
CA SER A 6 -4.29 -28.23 2.28
C SER A 6 -5.34 -28.09 1.20
N ILE A 7 -5.53 -26.84 0.76
CA ILE A 7 -6.20 -26.51 -0.49
C ILE A 7 -5.15 -26.35 -1.59
N ALA A 8 -5.51 -26.72 -2.82
CA ALA A 8 -4.64 -26.63 -3.97
C ALA A 8 -5.14 -25.54 -4.91
N ILE A 9 -4.30 -24.55 -5.21
CA ILE A 9 -4.55 -23.57 -6.27
C ILE A 9 -3.60 -23.83 -7.43
N ARG A 10 -4.07 -23.60 -8.66
CA ARG A 10 -3.36 -23.94 -9.88
C ARG A 10 -3.54 -22.87 -10.94
N GLN A 11 -2.45 -22.53 -11.62
CA GLN A 11 -2.47 -21.69 -12.81
C GLN A 11 -1.34 -22.11 -13.75
N GLY A 12 -1.69 -22.56 -14.96
CA GLY A 12 -0.71 -23.16 -15.88
C GLY A 12 -0.02 -24.37 -15.25
N GLU A 13 1.31 -24.34 -15.19
CA GLU A 13 2.14 -25.38 -14.57
C GLU A 13 2.37 -25.15 -13.07
N THR A 14 2.08 -23.94 -12.56
CA THR A 14 2.28 -23.57 -11.16
C THR A 14 1.17 -24.15 -10.29
N VAL A 15 1.54 -24.89 -9.24
CA VAL A 15 0.63 -25.50 -8.27
C VAL A 15 1.10 -25.20 -6.86
N VAL A 16 0.27 -24.53 -6.06
CA VAL A 16 0.58 -24.18 -4.67
C VAL A 16 -0.38 -24.89 -3.72
N GLN A 17 0.18 -25.44 -2.64
CA GLN A 17 -0.58 -26.10 -1.56
C GLN A 17 -0.61 -25.19 -0.34
N ILE A 18 -1.79 -24.68 -0.01
CA ILE A 18 -1.99 -23.76 1.12
C ILE A 18 -2.60 -24.55 2.27
N ALA A 19 -1.89 -24.63 3.39
CA ALA A 19 -2.39 -25.29 4.59
C ALA A 19 -3.45 -24.43 5.28
N VAL A 20 -4.65 -24.98 5.47
CA VAL A 20 -5.78 -24.28 6.10
C VAL A 20 -6.35 -25.07 7.27
N SER A 21 -7.10 -24.41 8.15
CA SER A 21 -7.81 -25.05 9.26
C SER A 21 -8.97 -25.92 8.74
N GLN A 22 -9.33 -26.94 9.53
CA GLN A 22 -10.40 -27.88 9.19
C GLN A 22 -11.75 -27.23 8.83
N PRO A 23 -12.23 -26.18 9.53
CA PRO A 23 -13.50 -25.51 9.17
C PRO A 23 -13.44 -24.87 7.78
N LEU A 24 -12.27 -24.36 7.39
CA LEU A 24 -12.06 -23.62 6.16
C LEU A 24 -11.65 -24.50 4.97
N LEU A 25 -11.34 -25.78 5.19
CA LEU A 25 -10.90 -26.69 4.13
C LEU A 25 -11.94 -26.87 3.02
N ALA A 26 -13.17 -27.24 3.38
CA ALA A 26 -14.25 -27.46 2.42
C ALA A 26 -14.70 -26.17 1.69
N PRO A 27 -14.94 -25.03 2.37
CA PRO A 27 -15.26 -23.78 1.67
C PRO A 27 -14.06 -23.24 0.87
N GLY A 28 -12.83 -23.40 1.37
CA GLY A 28 -11.61 -22.99 0.68
C GLY A 28 -11.36 -23.77 -0.60
N ALA A 29 -11.59 -25.08 -0.60
CA ALA A 29 -11.49 -25.90 -1.82
C ALA A 29 -12.49 -25.45 -2.89
N LYS A 30 -13.74 -25.15 -2.50
CA LYS A 30 -14.77 -24.63 -3.42
C LYS A 30 -14.40 -23.26 -4.00
N LEU A 31 -13.75 -22.39 -3.22
CA LEU A 31 -13.26 -21.10 -3.70
C LEU A 31 -12.06 -21.27 -4.61
N ALA A 32 -11.12 -22.15 -4.27
CA ALA A 32 -9.96 -22.48 -5.11
C ALA A 32 -10.36 -23.02 -6.49
N GLU A 33 -11.43 -23.82 -6.59
CA GLU A 33 -11.98 -24.30 -7.87
C GLU A 33 -12.59 -23.19 -8.74
N LYS A 34 -13.13 -22.14 -8.11
CA LYS A 34 -13.74 -20.99 -8.79
C LYS A 34 -12.74 -19.90 -9.13
N PHE A 35 -11.58 -19.93 -8.48
CA PHE A 35 -10.57 -18.91 -8.62
C PHE A 35 -9.96 -18.96 -10.02
N VAL A 36 -10.00 -17.82 -10.69
CA VAL A 36 -9.28 -17.54 -11.92
C VAL A 36 -8.41 -16.33 -11.60
N SER A 37 -7.09 -16.49 -11.74
CA SER A 37 -6.17 -15.39 -11.45
C SER A 37 -6.13 -14.40 -12.62
N ASP A 38 -6.38 -13.14 -12.31
CA ASP A 38 -6.19 -12.03 -13.27
C ASP A 38 -4.70 -11.73 -13.49
N LEU A 39 -3.84 -12.01 -12.49
CA LEU A 39 -2.38 -11.97 -12.61
C LEU A 39 -1.93 -13.13 -13.50
N GLN A 40 -1.26 -12.82 -14.63
CA GLN A 40 -0.81 -13.82 -15.59
C GLN A 40 0.62 -14.27 -15.26
N PRO A 41 0.91 -15.58 -15.15
CA PRO A 41 2.25 -16.08 -14.90
C PRO A 41 3.08 -15.93 -16.16
N THR A 42 4.00 -14.98 -16.15
CA THR A 42 4.84 -14.65 -17.32
C THR A 42 6.33 -14.75 -17.05
N TYR A 43 6.72 -15.22 -15.86
CA TYR A 43 8.12 -15.24 -15.44
C TYR A 43 8.74 -16.62 -15.65
N ASP A 44 10.01 -16.68 -16.06
CA ASP A 44 10.77 -17.93 -16.11
C ASP A 44 11.05 -18.48 -14.69
N ASP A 45 11.07 -17.60 -13.69
CA ASP A 45 11.23 -17.97 -12.28
C ASP A 45 9.89 -18.47 -11.70
N ALA A 46 9.85 -19.76 -11.37
CA ALA A 46 8.71 -20.41 -10.75
C ALA A 46 8.28 -19.72 -9.44
N ARG A 47 9.21 -19.19 -8.65
CA ARG A 47 8.93 -18.52 -7.38
C ARG A 47 8.13 -17.23 -7.59
N LEU A 48 8.44 -16.46 -8.64
CA LEU A 48 7.70 -15.25 -8.99
C LEU A 48 6.26 -15.60 -9.36
N ASN A 49 6.05 -16.64 -10.16
CA ASN A 49 4.71 -17.09 -10.50
C ASN A 49 3.92 -17.63 -9.29
N GLU A 50 4.59 -18.27 -8.32
CA GLU A 50 3.95 -18.68 -7.06
C GLU A 50 3.49 -17.47 -6.23
N ILE A 51 4.31 -16.41 -6.16
CA ILE A 51 3.94 -15.16 -5.48
C ILE A 51 2.68 -14.56 -6.09
N LEU A 52 2.63 -14.46 -7.43
CA LEU A 52 1.46 -13.93 -8.15
C LEU A 52 0.22 -14.80 -7.93
N LEU A 53 0.38 -16.13 -7.99
CA LEU A 53 -0.73 -17.06 -7.81
C LEU A 53 -1.34 -16.95 -6.40
N VAL A 54 -0.51 -16.88 -5.37
CA VAL A 54 -0.97 -16.76 -3.98
C VAL A 54 -1.54 -15.37 -3.71
N ALA A 55 -0.93 -14.30 -4.25
CA ALA A 55 -1.45 -12.95 -4.14
C ALA A 55 -2.82 -12.83 -4.82
N GLY A 56 -2.97 -13.29 -6.06
CA GLY A 56 -4.26 -13.28 -6.75
C GLY A 56 -5.33 -14.06 -5.98
N PHE A 57 -4.97 -15.22 -5.42
CA PHE A 57 -5.92 -15.99 -4.61
C PHE A 57 -6.27 -15.31 -3.28
N LEU A 58 -5.32 -14.61 -2.66
CA LEU A 58 -5.56 -13.80 -1.48
C LEU A 58 -6.55 -12.67 -1.77
N ASP A 59 -6.38 -11.95 -2.88
CA ASP A 59 -7.31 -10.89 -3.30
C ASP A 59 -8.72 -11.45 -3.53
N PHE A 60 -8.83 -12.58 -4.23
CA PHE A 60 -10.10 -13.29 -4.39
C PHE A 60 -10.73 -13.68 -3.05
N CYS A 61 -9.94 -14.16 -2.09
CA CYS A 61 -10.42 -14.49 -0.76
C CYS A 61 -10.90 -13.26 0.02
N LEU A 62 -10.22 -12.11 -0.11
CA LEU A 62 -10.62 -10.86 0.56
C LEU A 62 -12.04 -10.42 0.17
N GLN A 63 -12.47 -10.73 -1.05
CA GLN A 63 -13.79 -10.38 -1.58
C GLN A 63 -14.89 -11.41 -1.23
N HIS A 64 -14.52 -12.65 -0.84
CA HIS A 64 -15.45 -13.76 -0.71
C HIS A 64 -15.47 -14.44 0.67
N ASN A 65 -14.35 -14.44 1.39
CA ASN A 65 -14.22 -15.05 2.72
C ASN A 65 -12.99 -14.49 3.47
N THR A 66 -13.23 -13.59 4.41
CA THR A 66 -12.18 -12.90 5.18
C THR A 66 -11.42 -13.82 6.15
N GLU A 67 -12.07 -14.85 6.70
CA GLU A 67 -11.40 -15.85 7.55
C GLU A 67 -10.38 -16.66 6.75
N LEU A 68 -10.76 -17.10 5.55
CA LEU A 68 -9.85 -17.76 4.63
C LEU A 68 -8.72 -16.82 4.17
N ALA A 69 -9.05 -15.56 3.86
CA ALA A 69 -8.05 -14.56 3.49
C ALA A 69 -6.97 -14.40 4.58
N ALA A 70 -7.35 -14.41 5.85
CA ALA A 70 -6.38 -14.34 6.96
C ALA A 70 -5.44 -15.56 6.99
N GLU A 71 -5.93 -16.77 6.71
CA GLU A 71 -5.07 -17.96 6.65
C GLU A 71 -4.17 -18.00 5.40
N VAL A 72 -4.69 -17.55 4.26
CA VAL A 72 -3.89 -17.39 3.02
C VAL A 72 -2.82 -16.32 3.22
N PHE A 73 -3.12 -15.22 3.89
CA PHE A 73 -2.15 -14.19 4.26
C PHE A 73 -1.06 -14.73 5.21
N ALA A 74 -1.45 -15.53 6.21
CA ALA A 74 -0.49 -16.20 7.09
C ALA A 74 0.41 -17.18 6.30
N TYR A 75 -0.14 -17.88 5.30
CA TYR A 75 0.66 -18.70 4.40
C TYR A 75 1.60 -17.87 3.53
N PHE A 76 1.15 -16.74 2.96
CA PHE A 76 1.96 -15.85 2.14
C PHE A 76 3.17 -15.35 2.93
N THR A 77 2.93 -14.80 4.12
CA THR A 77 3.99 -14.30 5.00
C THR A 77 4.97 -15.40 5.40
N ALA A 78 4.48 -16.58 5.78
CA ALA A 78 5.35 -17.70 6.17
C ALA A 78 6.20 -18.25 4.99
N SER A 79 5.66 -18.22 3.77
CA SER A 79 6.31 -18.78 2.58
C SER A 79 7.28 -17.81 1.92
N PHE A 80 6.93 -16.52 1.86
CA PHE A 80 7.66 -15.53 1.07
C PHE A 80 8.41 -14.50 1.93
N CYS A 81 7.93 -14.19 3.14
CA CYS A 81 8.55 -13.25 4.07
C CYS A 81 9.27 -14.01 5.20
N ASN A 82 10.40 -14.64 4.87
CA ASN A 82 11.17 -15.45 5.81
C ASN A 82 12.33 -14.66 6.48
N LYS A 83 13.27 -15.34 7.14
CA LYS A 83 14.38 -14.66 7.84
C LYS A 83 15.30 -13.85 6.93
N ASP A 84 15.42 -14.26 5.66
CA ASP A 84 16.30 -13.62 4.68
C ASP A 84 15.56 -12.53 3.88
N VAL A 85 14.23 -12.63 3.81
CA VAL A 85 13.34 -11.68 3.13
C VAL A 85 12.34 -11.12 4.14
N THR A 86 12.71 -10.01 4.77
CA THR A 86 11.94 -9.42 5.87
C THR A 86 10.80 -8.53 5.38
N SER A 87 10.82 -8.09 4.11
CA SER A 87 9.81 -7.18 3.54
C SER A 87 9.08 -7.76 2.35
N VAL A 88 7.77 -7.48 2.25
CA VAL A 88 7.04 -7.66 0.99
C VAL A 88 7.66 -6.84 -0.16
N HIS A 89 8.28 -5.69 0.13
CA HIS A 89 8.98 -4.90 -0.90
C HIS A 89 10.18 -5.62 -1.50
N GLN A 90 10.85 -6.48 -0.73
CA GLN A 90 11.92 -7.36 -1.24
C GLN A 90 11.33 -8.55 -2.01
N VAL A 91 10.14 -9.02 -1.64
CA VAL A 91 9.43 -10.10 -2.37
C VAL A 91 9.10 -9.66 -3.79
N VAL A 92 8.69 -8.40 -3.97
CA VAL A 92 8.25 -7.86 -5.27
C VAL A 92 9.37 -7.20 -6.09
N GLU A 93 10.61 -7.16 -5.60
CA GLU A 93 11.73 -6.44 -6.24
C GLU A 93 12.01 -6.91 -7.67
N GLN A 94 11.76 -8.18 -7.97
CA GLN A 94 12.01 -8.79 -9.28
C GLN A 94 10.76 -8.87 -10.17
N LEU A 95 9.61 -8.43 -9.66
CA LEU A 95 8.38 -8.34 -10.44
C LEU A 95 8.41 -7.06 -11.28
N ASP A 96 7.67 -7.07 -12.38
CA ASP A 96 7.38 -5.85 -13.10
C ASP A 96 6.52 -4.91 -12.24
N ARG A 97 6.44 -3.64 -12.65
CA ARG A 97 5.79 -2.61 -11.84
C ARG A 97 4.30 -2.94 -11.58
N GLY A 98 3.58 -3.43 -12.59
CA GLY A 98 2.15 -3.71 -12.47
C GLY A 98 1.88 -4.83 -11.48
N ASP A 99 2.61 -5.94 -11.60
CA ASP A 99 2.46 -7.07 -10.68
C ASP A 99 2.93 -6.71 -9.27
N ALA A 100 4.02 -5.95 -9.13
CA ALA A 100 4.52 -5.49 -7.83
C ALA A 100 3.47 -4.64 -7.10
N GLU A 101 2.85 -3.68 -7.78
CA GLU A 101 1.79 -2.84 -7.20
C GLU A 101 0.57 -3.67 -6.79
N ALA A 102 0.15 -4.65 -7.62
CA ALA A 102 -0.96 -5.54 -7.31
C ALA A 102 -0.69 -6.45 -6.10
N VAL A 103 0.53 -7.01 -6.00
CA VAL A 103 0.96 -7.83 -4.85
C VAL A 103 1.01 -6.98 -3.58
N LEU A 104 1.57 -5.77 -3.63
CA LEU A 104 1.63 -4.86 -2.48
C LEU A 104 0.24 -4.47 -1.99
N LYS A 105 -0.65 -4.07 -2.90
CA LYS A 105 -2.06 -3.73 -2.61
C LYS A 105 -2.74 -4.88 -1.88
N THR A 106 -2.64 -6.08 -2.43
CA THR A 106 -3.25 -7.29 -1.87
C THR A 106 -2.65 -7.65 -0.52
N PHE A 107 -1.33 -7.53 -0.39
CA PHE A 107 -0.62 -7.81 0.85
C PHE A 107 -1.10 -6.91 1.99
N TYR A 108 -1.19 -5.60 1.78
CA TYR A 108 -1.64 -4.68 2.84
C TYR A 108 -3.12 -4.83 3.16
N ALA A 109 -3.96 -5.12 2.17
CA ALA A 109 -5.36 -5.49 2.41
C ALA A 109 -5.48 -6.78 3.25
N GLY A 110 -4.69 -7.80 2.93
CA GLY A 110 -4.58 -9.04 3.70
C GLY A 110 -4.09 -8.81 5.13
N TRP A 111 -3.09 -7.95 5.30
CA TRP A 111 -2.58 -7.56 6.61
C TRP A 111 -3.67 -6.92 7.48
N ALA A 112 -4.45 -6.00 6.91
CA ALA A 112 -5.56 -5.36 7.60
C ALA A 112 -6.67 -6.36 7.98
N ALA A 113 -7.07 -7.22 7.04
CA ALA A 113 -8.09 -8.25 7.26
C ALA A 113 -7.65 -9.30 8.31
N SER A 114 -6.34 -9.52 8.46
CA SER A 114 -5.77 -10.43 9.47
C SER A 114 -5.72 -9.82 10.88
N ASN A 115 -6.38 -8.69 11.13
CA ASN A 115 -6.24 -7.89 12.36
C ASN A 115 -4.79 -7.50 12.64
N LYS A 116 -4.00 -7.22 11.59
CA LYS A 116 -2.59 -6.80 11.70
C LYS A 116 -1.71 -7.84 12.42
N SER A 117 -2.03 -9.13 12.23
CA SER A 117 -1.40 -10.25 12.93
C SER A 117 0.10 -10.45 12.65
N ALA A 118 0.57 -10.02 11.48
CA ALA A 118 1.98 -10.04 11.12
C ALA A 118 2.63 -8.67 11.37
N PRO A 119 3.82 -8.61 12.01
CA PRO A 119 4.61 -7.39 12.05
C PRO A 119 5.00 -7.00 10.61
N LEU A 120 4.75 -5.74 10.25
CA LEU A 120 5.24 -5.19 8.97
C LEU A 120 6.74 -4.89 8.99
N ALA A 121 7.36 -4.91 10.18
CA ALA A 121 8.72 -4.45 10.46
C ALA A 121 9.76 -5.19 9.60
N SER A 122 10.16 -4.53 8.52
CA SER A 122 10.90 -5.20 7.44
C SER A 122 12.23 -4.57 7.07
N ALA A 123 12.52 -3.37 7.57
CA ALA A 123 13.79 -2.69 7.38
C ALA A 123 14.25 -2.12 8.72
N GLN A 124 15.09 -2.88 9.43
CA GLN A 124 15.87 -2.30 10.50
C GLN A 124 17.00 -1.50 9.86
N PHE A 125 16.92 -0.17 9.88
CA PHE A 125 18.10 0.65 9.60
C PHE A 125 19.22 0.19 10.54
N PRO A 126 20.40 -0.19 10.02
CA PRO A 126 21.54 -0.52 10.85
C PRO A 126 21.86 0.64 11.78
N ASN A 127 22.19 0.36 13.04
CA ASN A 127 22.43 1.40 14.06
C ASN A 127 23.66 2.29 13.74
N ASP A 128 24.52 1.85 12.83
CA ASP A 128 25.73 2.52 12.37
C ASP A 128 25.52 3.34 11.08
N VAL A 129 24.31 3.34 10.52
CA VAL A 129 23.98 4.11 9.32
C VAL A 129 23.26 5.41 9.69
N LYS A 130 23.76 6.52 9.15
CA LYS A 130 23.08 7.82 9.22
C LYS A 130 22.03 7.89 8.11
N VAL A 131 20.77 7.92 8.49
CA VAL A 131 19.66 8.10 7.54
C VAL A 131 19.41 9.59 7.37
N ILE A 132 19.30 10.07 6.14
CA ILE A 132 18.94 11.47 5.85
C ILE A 132 17.59 11.43 5.13
N GLY A 133 16.60 12.10 5.71
CA GLY A 133 15.31 12.33 5.06
C GLY A 133 15.35 13.64 4.29
N THR A 134 15.27 13.57 2.97
CA THR A 134 15.21 14.75 2.10
C THR A 134 13.77 15.01 1.69
N PHE A 135 13.25 16.18 2.05
CA PHE A 135 11.96 16.70 1.62
C PHE A 135 12.24 17.93 0.76
N GLY A 136 12.40 17.72 -0.54
CA GLY A 136 12.49 18.77 -1.55
C GLY A 136 11.11 19.28 -1.98
N GLY A 137 11.08 20.23 -2.92
CA GLY A 137 9.85 20.77 -3.52
C GLY A 137 9.13 19.73 -4.40
N THR A 138 9.11 19.93 -5.72
CA THR A 138 8.42 19.13 -6.76
C THR A 138 8.91 17.68 -6.92
N LEU A 139 9.42 17.02 -5.86
CA LEU A 139 9.96 15.66 -5.83
C LEU A 139 9.03 14.60 -6.50
N GLY A 140 9.17 14.49 -7.81
CA GLY A 140 8.38 13.61 -8.69
C GLY A 140 7.01 14.16 -9.09
N CYS A 141 6.68 15.41 -8.79
CA CYS A 141 5.42 16.05 -9.17
C CYS A 141 5.68 17.50 -9.60
N ASP A 142 5.48 17.81 -10.89
CA ASP A 142 5.70 19.18 -11.43
C ASP A 142 4.59 20.18 -11.06
N GLY A 143 3.52 19.69 -10.41
CA GLY A 143 2.33 20.46 -10.06
C GLY A 143 1.40 19.69 -9.11
N GLY A 144 0.31 20.32 -8.70
CA GLY A 144 -0.68 19.73 -7.82
C GLY A 144 -1.48 18.60 -8.47
N ALA A 145 -1.68 18.63 -9.80
CA ALA A 145 -2.34 17.54 -10.52
C ALA A 145 -1.55 16.22 -10.40
N GLN A 146 -0.22 16.29 -10.58
CA GLN A 146 0.66 15.13 -10.39
C GLN A 146 0.73 14.71 -8.91
N CYS A 147 0.67 15.65 -7.97
CA CYS A 147 0.60 15.33 -6.54
C CYS A 147 -0.68 14.54 -6.21
N LEU A 148 -1.83 14.96 -6.74
CA LEU A 148 -3.11 14.30 -6.55
C LEU A 148 -3.06 12.86 -7.07
N GLU A 149 -2.49 12.64 -8.26
CA GLU A 149 -2.34 11.31 -8.83
C GLU A 149 -1.39 10.42 -8.01
N ALA A 150 -0.29 10.99 -7.50
CA ALA A 150 0.59 10.27 -6.59
C ALA A 150 -0.10 9.90 -5.27
N ILE A 151 -0.99 10.76 -4.74
CA ILE A 151 -1.83 10.45 -3.57
C ILE A 151 -2.81 9.32 -3.91
N ARG A 152 -3.46 9.33 -5.08
CA ARG A 152 -4.34 8.23 -5.53
C ARG A 152 -3.59 6.90 -5.58
N SER A 153 -2.41 6.87 -6.18
CA SER A 153 -1.57 5.67 -6.24
C SER A 153 -1.18 5.16 -4.85
N LEU A 154 -0.79 6.05 -3.92
CA LEU A 154 -0.53 5.65 -2.53
C LEU A 154 -1.78 5.12 -1.83
N LEU A 155 -2.93 5.77 -2.01
CA LEU A 155 -4.20 5.34 -1.44
C LEU A 155 -4.64 4.00 -2.02
N GLU A 156 -4.37 3.71 -3.29
CA GLU A 156 -4.70 2.44 -3.91
C GLU A 156 -3.87 1.28 -3.32
N ILE A 157 -2.55 1.46 -3.20
CA ILE A 157 -1.64 0.39 -2.78
C ILE A 157 -1.62 0.25 -1.25
N TYR A 158 -1.56 1.36 -0.52
CA TYR A 158 -1.33 1.41 0.92
C TYR A 158 -2.58 1.81 1.70
N ARG A 159 -3.79 1.64 1.14
CA ARG A 159 -5.07 2.07 1.76
C ARG A 159 -5.13 1.85 3.28
N PRO A 160 -4.82 0.66 3.82
CA PRO A 160 -4.97 0.41 5.25
C PRO A 160 -3.97 1.15 6.15
N LEU A 161 -2.95 1.76 5.56
CA LEU A 161 -1.91 2.54 6.24
C LEU A 161 -2.22 4.04 6.18
N VAL A 162 -2.80 4.51 5.08
CA VAL A 162 -2.89 5.94 4.77
C VAL A 162 -4.30 6.52 4.84
N ALA A 163 -5.36 5.71 4.68
CA ALA A 163 -6.72 6.21 4.49
C ALA A 163 -7.21 7.06 5.68
N GLU A 164 -7.06 6.57 6.92
CA GLU A 164 -7.51 7.30 8.12
C GLU A 164 -6.81 8.66 8.27
N TYR A 165 -5.50 8.70 8.01
CA TYR A 165 -4.74 9.95 8.08
C TYR A 165 -5.10 10.90 6.93
N LEU A 166 -5.31 10.37 5.73
CA LEU A 166 -5.72 11.13 4.56
C LEU A 166 -7.10 11.77 4.75
N GLU A 167 -8.07 11.02 5.27
CA GLU A 167 -9.41 11.52 5.60
C GLU A 167 -9.32 12.67 6.62
N ALA A 168 -8.59 12.48 7.72
CA ALA A 168 -8.41 13.52 8.74
C ALA A 168 -7.71 14.78 8.20
N MET A 169 -6.71 14.62 7.31
CA MET A 169 -6.03 15.77 6.69
C MET A 169 -6.87 16.44 5.62
N ALA A 170 -7.70 15.70 4.88
CA ALA A 170 -8.63 16.28 3.92
C ALA A 170 -9.67 17.16 4.62
N GLU A 171 -10.29 16.67 5.70
CA GLU A 171 -11.22 17.44 6.52
C GLU A 171 -10.58 18.70 7.11
N PHE A 172 -9.35 18.57 7.62
CA PHE A 172 -8.58 19.69 8.15
C PHE A 172 -8.32 20.75 7.06
N LEU A 173 -7.76 20.35 5.92
CA LEU A 173 -7.44 21.27 4.83
C LEU A 173 -8.70 21.95 4.26
N GLU A 174 -9.79 21.21 4.09
CA GLU A 174 -11.06 21.75 3.63
C GLU A 174 -11.57 22.85 4.57
N SER A 175 -11.51 22.61 5.89
CA SER A 175 -11.88 23.62 6.90
C SER A 175 -11.01 24.87 6.82
N GLU A 176 -9.69 24.71 6.75
CA GLU A 176 -8.75 25.84 6.70
C GLU A 176 -8.93 26.66 5.41
N CYS A 177 -9.31 26.04 4.29
CA CYS A 177 -9.55 26.75 3.03
C CYS A 177 -10.79 27.67 3.06
N GLN A 178 -11.68 27.49 4.03
CA GLN A 178 -12.87 28.36 4.21
C GLN A 178 -12.58 29.62 5.05
N GLU A 179 -11.35 29.79 5.53
CA GLU A 179 -10.98 30.98 6.30
C GLU A 179 -11.19 32.26 5.47
N PRO A 180 -11.94 33.27 5.98
CA PRO A 180 -12.37 34.42 5.19
C PRO A 180 -11.24 35.19 4.49
N ASP A 181 -10.04 35.20 5.09
CA ASP A 181 -8.88 35.91 4.57
C ASP A 181 -8.27 35.25 3.33
N ILE A 182 -8.47 33.94 3.14
CA ILE A 182 -7.85 33.15 2.06
C ILE A 182 -8.84 32.42 1.17
N ALA A 183 -10.12 32.32 1.54
CA ALA A 183 -11.17 31.63 0.79
C ALA A 183 -11.27 32.08 -0.70
N HIS A 184 -10.93 33.34 -0.99
CA HIS A 184 -10.89 33.86 -2.36
C HIS A 184 -9.83 33.19 -3.26
N LEU A 185 -8.84 32.50 -2.69
CA LEU A 185 -7.83 31.73 -3.41
C LEU A 185 -8.34 30.34 -3.83
N PHE A 186 -9.48 29.90 -3.31
CA PHE A 186 -10.04 28.57 -3.49
C PHE A 186 -11.38 28.62 -4.25
N GLU A 187 -11.37 29.18 -5.47
CA GLU A 187 -12.59 29.38 -6.28
C GLU A 187 -13.40 28.08 -6.53
N HIS A 188 -12.74 26.92 -6.47
CA HIS A 188 -13.35 25.59 -6.60
C HIS A 188 -13.30 24.76 -5.30
N GLY A 189 -12.98 25.38 -4.17
CA GLY A 189 -12.82 24.70 -2.87
C GLY A 189 -11.60 23.78 -2.80
N PHE A 190 -11.55 22.96 -1.74
CA PHE A 190 -10.50 21.97 -1.49
C PHE A 190 -11.12 20.60 -1.11
N ASN A 191 -11.95 20.06 -2.00
CA ASN A 191 -12.71 18.83 -1.73
C ASN A 191 -11.90 17.58 -2.09
N LEU A 192 -10.78 17.39 -1.38
CA LEU A 192 -9.78 16.37 -1.74
C LEU A 192 -10.37 14.94 -1.82
N MET A 193 -11.25 14.56 -0.90
CA MET A 193 -11.83 13.21 -0.89
C MET A 193 -12.69 12.95 -2.13
N ASP A 194 -13.46 13.95 -2.57
CA ASP A 194 -14.27 13.86 -3.79
C ASP A 194 -13.37 13.76 -5.03
N TRP A 195 -12.30 14.56 -5.09
CA TRP A 195 -11.33 14.52 -6.18
C TRP A 195 -10.64 13.15 -6.26
N LEU A 196 -10.32 12.53 -5.13
CA LEU A 196 -9.70 11.21 -5.09
C LEU A 196 -10.67 10.08 -5.49
N ALA A 197 -11.96 10.22 -5.14
CA ALA A 197 -12.98 9.22 -5.43
C ALA A 197 -13.48 9.26 -6.88
N ASP A 198 -13.54 10.46 -7.47
CA ASP A 198 -14.16 10.70 -8.76
C ASP A 198 -13.34 11.67 -9.63
N ALA A 199 -12.85 11.16 -10.76
CA ALA A 199 -12.10 11.96 -11.72
C ALA A 199 -12.96 13.08 -12.34
N GLU A 200 -14.29 12.92 -12.43
CA GLU A 200 -15.19 13.95 -12.97
C GLU A 200 -15.34 15.15 -12.01
N GLN A 201 -15.10 14.94 -10.72
CA GLN A 201 -15.12 15.99 -9.70
C GLN A 201 -13.77 16.69 -9.52
N THR A 202 -12.74 16.20 -10.20
CA THR A 202 -11.40 16.79 -10.14
C THR A 202 -11.39 18.12 -10.94
N PRO A 203 -10.97 19.24 -10.32
CA PRO A 203 -10.85 20.53 -11.02
C PRO A 203 -9.86 20.49 -12.18
N ALA A 204 -9.88 21.54 -13.00
CA ALA A 204 -8.92 21.70 -14.09
C ALA A 204 -7.47 21.74 -13.57
N GLU A 205 -6.55 21.25 -14.41
CA GLU A 205 -5.11 21.17 -14.10
C GLU A 205 -4.53 22.53 -13.64
N ASP A 206 -4.89 23.62 -14.33
CA ASP A 206 -4.45 24.98 -13.97
C ASP A 206 -4.83 25.38 -12.52
N TYR A 207 -5.97 24.90 -12.01
CA TYR A 207 -6.37 25.15 -10.63
C TYR A 207 -5.58 24.29 -9.64
N LEU A 208 -5.41 23.00 -9.96
CA LEU A 208 -4.61 22.08 -9.14
C LEU A 208 -3.15 22.52 -9.03
N ASP A 209 -2.60 23.07 -10.11
CA ASP A 209 -1.22 23.53 -10.18
C ASP A 209 -1.02 24.94 -9.62
N SER A 210 -2.10 25.62 -9.26
CA SER A 210 -2.01 26.88 -8.54
C SER A 210 -1.32 26.68 -7.18
N ALA A 211 -0.47 27.63 -6.79
CA ALA A 211 0.32 27.52 -5.55
C ALA A 211 -0.53 27.23 -4.28
N PRO A 212 -1.73 27.82 -4.10
CA PRO A 212 -2.60 27.52 -2.94
C PRO A 212 -3.07 26.06 -2.87
N ILE A 213 -3.15 25.35 -4.00
CA ILE A 213 -3.60 23.95 -4.07
C ILE A 213 -2.41 23.00 -4.11
N ALA A 214 -1.44 23.27 -4.97
CA ALA A 214 -0.27 22.41 -5.15
C ALA A 214 0.57 22.29 -3.87
N THR A 215 0.73 23.38 -3.10
CA THR A 215 1.54 23.39 -1.88
C THR A 215 1.01 22.44 -0.80
N PRO A 216 -0.27 22.53 -0.37
CA PRO A 216 -0.81 21.58 0.61
C PRO A 216 -0.87 20.14 0.07
N LEU A 217 -1.17 19.93 -1.21
CA LEU A 217 -1.15 18.58 -1.80
C LEU A 217 0.25 17.95 -1.76
N LEU A 218 1.28 18.72 -2.08
CA LEU A 218 2.67 18.26 -2.00
C LEU A 218 3.08 17.94 -0.56
N GLY A 219 2.75 18.82 0.39
CA GLY A 219 3.00 18.58 1.82
C GLY A 219 2.32 17.32 2.31
N LEU A 220 1.05 17.13 1.95
CA LEU A 220 0.29 15.93 2.29
C LEU A 220 0.91 14.67 1.68
N LEU A 221 1.27 14.69 0.39
CA LEU A 221 1.95 13.57 -0.27
C LEU A 221 3.25 13.17 0.46
N GLN A 222 4.04 14.15 0.91
CA GLN A 222 5.25 13.88 1.68
C GLN A 222 4.94 13.21 3.02
N LEU A 223 3.93 13.68 3.75
CA LEU A 223 3.49 13.10 5.01
C LEU A 223 2.98 11.68 4.84
N LEU A 224 2.21 11.40 3.78
CA LEU A 224 1.76 10.05 3.46
C LEU A 224 2.93 9.09 3.18
N ARG A 225 3.94 9.54 2.42
CA ARG A 225 5.15 8.74 2.17
C ARG A 225 5.90 8.43 3.46
N VAL A 226 6.03 9.40 4.37
CA VAL A 226 6.64 9.19 5.69
C VAL A 226 5.83 8.17 6.50
N LEU A 227 4.51 8.26 6.48
CA LEU A 227 3.62 7.33 7.18
C LEU A 227 3.79 5.89 6.67
N VAL A 228 3.87 5.70 5.34
CA VAL A 228 4.15 4.41 4.72
C VAL A 228 5.51 3.88 5.15
N VAL A 229 6.59 4.68 5.04
CA VAL A 229 7.94 4.25 5.46
C VAL A 229 7.96 3.89 6.95
N SER A 230 7.41 4.74 7.81
CA SER A 230 7.35 4.51 9.25
C SER A 230 6.68 3.17 9.57
N THR A 231 5.47 2.97 9.04
CA THR A 231 4.64 1.80 9.31
C THR A 231 5.28 0.51 8.77
N THR A 232 5.87 0.58 7.57
CA THR A 232 6.50 -0.58 6.91
C THR A 232 7.88 -0.92 7.48
N SER A 233 8.58 0.04 8.09
CA SER A 233 9.77 -0.21 8.91
C SER A 233 9.44 -0.73 10.32
N GLY A 234 8.17 -0.70 10.72
CA GLY A 234 7.76 -1.06 12.09
C GLY A 234 8.23 -0.05 13.14
N LEU A 235 8.43 1.20 12.73
CA LEU A 235 8.79 2.32 13.59
C LEU A 235 7.58 3.24 13.73
N SER A 236 7.41 3.85 14.90
CA SER A 236 6.60 5.05 15.02
C SER A 236 7.25 6.22 14.29
N VAL A 237 6.47 7.24 13.93
CA VAL A 237 6.99 8.43 13.25
C VAL A 237 8.07 9.11 14.10
N ASP A 238 7.89 9.16 15.42
CA ASP A 238 8.87 9.70 16.36
C ASP A 238 10.19 8.88 16.35
N GLU A 239 10.10 7.55 16.34
CA GLU A 239 11.29 6.70 16.23
C GLU A 239 11.98 6.84 14.88
N LEU A 240 11.24 6.97 13.78
CA LEU A 240 11.79 7.22 12.46
C LEU A 240 12.54 8.55 12.44
N VAL A 241 11.92 9.62 12.94
CA VAL A 241 12.52 10.97 13.02
C VAL A 241 13.79 10.96 13.89
N LYS A 242 13.80 10.23 15.01
CA LYS A 242 14.99 10.07 15.87
C LYS A 242 16.16 9.38 15.16
N ARG A 243 15.89 8.55 14.14
CA ARG A 243 16.93 7.89 13.34
C ARG A 243 17.45 8.77 12.20
N LEU A 244 16.76 9.85 11.86
CA LEU A 244 17.23 10.80 10.87
C LEU A 244 18.36 11.65 11.47
N ASP A 245 19.54 11.61 10.87
CA ASP A 245 20.61 12.55 11.21
C ASP A 245 20.22 13.93 10.66
N GLY A 246 19.81 14.81 11.56
CA GLY A 246 19.07 16.03 11.26
C GLY A 246 19.78 16.98 10.30
N LYS A 247 19.48 16.84 9.01
CA LYS A 247 19.55 17.91 8.00
C LYS A 247 18.37 17.77 7.05
N CYS A 248 17.27 18.45 7.37
CA CYS A 248 16.27 18.77 6.36
C CYS A 248 16.95 19.72 5.37
N VAL A 249 17.42 19.20 4.23
CA VAL A 249 17.92 20.01 3.13
C VAL A 249 16.72 20.33 2.25
N VAL A 250 16.17 21.52 2.44
CA VAL A 250 15.24 22.10 1.46
C VAL A 250 16.07 22.44 0.24
N LEU A 251 15.96 21.64 -0.82
CA LEU A 251 16.53 21.95 -2.12
C LEU A 251 15.65 23.03 -2.75
N HIS A 252 16.16 24.26 -2.76
CA HIS A 252 15.60 25.41 -3.49
C HIS A 252 15.85 25.28 -4.98
#